data_AF-A0A4Q3AN22-F1
#
_entry.id   AF-A0A4Q3AN22-F1
#
_cell.length_a   1.000
_cell.length_b   1.000
_cell.length_c   1.000
_cell.angle_alpha   90.00
_cell.angle_beta   90.00
_cell.angle_gamma   90.00
#
_symmetry.space_group_name_H-M   'P 1'
#
loop_
_entity.id
_entity.type
_entity.pdbx_description
1 polymer ?
#
loop_
_entity_poly.entity_id
_entity_poly.type
_entity_poly.pdbx_seq_one_letter_code
_entity_poly.pdbx_strand_id
1 'polypeptide(L)'
;MPSRHAADPVSRARSIHDKRPFNRAIFFTLIHYLCIVAFLTCGVLLFVHPSPTTMVKPLIASGIALAVTWLISFFRRRSARCPLCKGSPLLDTGAVKHSKASRLRPFNCGTTAVLGILFLNRFRCMYCGTPFDLQKRSAVERRRGQANQ
;
A
#
# COMPACT_ATOMS: atom_id res chain seq x y z
N MET A 1 -23.21 4.47 -20.55
CA MET A 1 -23.97 5.31 -19.59
C MET A 1 -23.01 6.06 -18.69
N PRO A 2 -22.84 7.38 -18.84
CA PRO A 2 -21.99 8.18 -17.97
C PRO A 2 -22.74 8.46 -16.65
N SER A 3 -22.30 7.83 -15.57
CA SER A 3 -22.83 8.07 -14.24
C SER A 3 -22.45 9.49 -13.80
N ARG A 4 -23.48 10.33 -13.61
CA ARG A 4 -23.36 11.68 -13.06
C ARG A 4 -22.61 11.61 -11.73
N HIS A 5 -21.45 12.25 -11.67
CA HIS A 5 -20.73 12.55 -10.43
C HIS A 5 -21.54 13.58 -9.63
N ALA A 6 -22.64 13.14 -9.00
CA ALA A 6 -23.16 13.86 -7.85
C ALA A 6 -22.02 13.90 -6.84
N ALA A 7 -21.57 15.11 -6.50
CA ALA A 7 -20.60 15.34 -5.44
C ALA A 7 -21.22 14.80 -4.13
N ASP A 8 -20.92 13.53 -3.83
CA ASP A 8 -21.22 12.94 -2.53
C ASP A 8 -20.74 13.92 -1.44
N PRO A 9 -21.53 14.20 -0.39
CA PRO A 9 -21.07 15.00 0.73
C PRO A 9 -19.74 14.43 1.19
N VAL A 10 -18.69 15.26 1.17
CA VAL A 10 -17.29 14.88 1.40
C VAL A 10 -17.24 13.96 2.63
N SER A 11 -17.19 12.65 2.36
CA SER A 11 -17.26 11.65 3.43
C SER A 11 -16.00 11.83 4.27
N ARG A 12 -16.18 12.43 5.45
CA ARG A 12 -15.07 12.84 6.30
C ARG A 12 -14.21 11.63 6.63
N ALA A 13 -12.94 11.68 6.24
CA ALA A 13 -12.01 10.58 6.48
C ALA A 13 -11.97 10.20 7.97
N ARG A 14 -12.08 8.91 8.25
CA ARG A 14 -12.06 8.36 9.61
C ARG A 14 -10.63 8.19 10.08
N SER A 15 -10.38 8.47 11.36
CA SER A 15 -9.11 8.15 12.01
C SER A 15 -9.02 6.65 12.27
N ILE A 16 -7.84 6.07 12.12
CA ILE A 16 -7.56 4.69 12.50
C ILE A 16 -6.98 4.67 13.92
N HIS A 17 -7.41 3.71 14.75
CA HIS A 17 -6.88 3.58 16.10
C HIS A 17 -5.42 3.10 16.08
N ASP A 18 -5.12 2.02 15.34
CA ASP A 18 -3.75 1.51 15.20
C ASP A 18 -3.24 1.65 13.77
N LYS A 19 -2.33 2.61 13.58
CA LYS A 19 -1.65 2.88 12.29
C LYS A 19 -0.38 2.06 12.09
N ARG A 20 0.12 1.38 13.12
CA ARG A 20 1.36 0.57 13.06
C ARG A 20 1.34 -0.51 11.98
N PRO A 21 0.27 -1.31 11.80
CA PRO A 21 0.27 -2.34 10.75
C PRO A 21 0.32 -1.75 9.35
N PHE A 22 -0.32 -0.59 9.13
CA PHE A 22 -0.25 0.13 7.86
C PHE A 22 1.15 0.65 7.59
N ASN A 23 1.77 1.34 8.55
CA ASN A 23 3.12 1.87 8.40
C ASN A 23 4.14 0.76 8.13
N ARG A 24 4.06 -0.36 8.88
CA ARG A 24 4.91 -1.54 8.63
C ARG A 24 4.67 -2.12 7.24
N ALA A 25 3.42 -2.24 6.80
CA ALA A 25 3.10 -2.75 5.47
C ALA A 25 3.66 -1.85 4.36
N ILE A 26 3.54 -0.52 4.49
CA ILE A 26 4.10 0.42 3.52
C ILE A 26 5.63 0.33 3.49
N PHE A 27 6.29 0.31 4.64
CA PHE A 27 7.74 0.18 4.73
C PHE A 27 8.27 -1.05 3.99
N PHE A 28 7.73 -2.24 4.26
CA PHE A 28 8.14 -3.46 3.56
C PHE A 28 7.74 -3.47 2.08
N THR A 29 6.66 -2.79 1.71
CA THR A 29 6.29 -2.63 0.28
C THR A 29 7.27 -1.73 -0.46
N LEU A 30 7.77 -0.66 0.16
CA LEU A 30 8.81 0.19 -0.41
C LEU A 30 10.12 -0.58 -0.64
N ILE A 31 10.57 -1.34 0.36
CA ILE A 31 11.76 -2.22 0.21
C ILE A 31 11.56 -3.18 -0.96
N HIS A 32 10.39 -3.81 -1.04
CA HIS A 32 10.08 -4.72 -2.15
C HIS A 32 10.14 -4.01 -3.53
N TYR A 33 9.62 -2.79 -3.64
CA TYR A 33 9.71 -2.00 -4.88
C TYR A 33 11.15 -1.65 -5.24
N LEU A 34 12.00 -1.32 -4.26
CA LEU A 34 13.44 -1.13 -4.50
C LEU A 34 14.11 -2.42 -4.99
N CYS A 35 13.74 -3.59 -4.45
CA CYS A 35 14.23 -4.88 -4.95
C CYS A 35 13.77 -5.18 -6.38
N ILE A 36 12.54 -4.80 -6.78
CA ILE A 36 12.09 -4.91 -8.17
C ILE A 36 12.99 -4.08 -9.08
N VAL A 37 13.23 -2.81 -8.72
CA VAL A 37 14.11 -1.92 -9.51
C VAL A 37 15.52 -2.51 -9.61
N ALA A 38 16.10 -2.96 -8.49
CA ALA A 38 17.43 -3.57 -8.50
C ALA A 38 17.51 -4.82 -9.39
N PHE A 39 16.51 -5.70 -9.34
CA PHE A 39 16.44 -6.90 -10.17
C PHE A 39 16.33 -6.54 -11.67
N LEU A 40 15.46 -5.59 -12.01
CA LEU A 40 15.31 -5.12 -13.39
C LEU A 40 16.59 -4.47 -13.90
N THR A 41 17.26 -3.64 -13.09
CA THR A 41 18.55 -3.04 -13.44
C THR A 41 19.62 -4.10 -13.68
N CYS A 42 19.74 -5.11 -12.80
CA CYS A 42 20.67 -6.23 -13.02
C CYS A 42 20.33 -7.01 -14.30
N GLY A 43 19.04 -7.20 -14.59
CA GLY A 43 18.56 -7.84 -15.81
C GLY A 43 18.96 -7.07 -17.07
N VAL A 44 18.79 -5.75 -17.09
CA VAL A 44 19.23 -4.90 -18.20
C VAL A 44 20.75 -4.93 -18.35
N LEU A 45 21.49 -4.82 -17.24
CA LEU A 45 22.95 -4.86 -17.25
C LEU A 45 23.51 -6.20 -17.75
N LEU A 46 22.77 -7.31 -17.59
CA LEU A 46 23.17 -8.60 -18.16
C LEU A 46 23.32 -8.53 -19.70
N PHE A 47 22.52 -7.71 -20.39
CA PHE A 47 22.55 -7.59 -21.85
C PHE A 47 23.46 -6.46 -22.35
N VAL A 48 23.71 -5.45 -21.52
CA VAL A 48 24.47 -4.25 -21.90
C VAL A 48 25.93 -4.33 -21.46
N HIS A 49 26.23 -5.07 -20.38
CA HIS A 49 27.58 -5.10 -19.81
C HIS A 49 28.52 -5.99 -20.64
N PRO A 50 29.76 -5.55 -20.92
CA PRO A 50 30.71 -6.30 -21.77
C PRO A 50 31.10 -7.66 -21.18
N SER A 51 31.01 -7.82 -19.86
CA SER A 51 31.26 -9.08 -19.15
C SER A 51 29.99 -9.57 -18.44
N PRO A 52 29.07 -10.25 -19.14
CA PRO A 52 27.77 -10.65 -18.59
C PRO A 52 27.89 -11.63 -17.41
N THR A 53 28.97 -12.42 -17.36
CA THR A 53 29.27 -13.35 -16.27
C THR A 53 29.37 -12.66 -14.91
N THR A 54 29.78 -11.39 -14.86
CA THR A 54 29.86 -10.61 -13.63
C THR A 54 28.48 -10.22 -13.09
N MET A 55 27.47 -10.13 -13.95
CA MET A 55 26.10 -9.73 -13.60
C MET A 55 25.22 -10.91 -13.16
N VAL A 56 25.65 -12.16 -13.39
CA VAL A 56 24.89 -13.36 -12.98
C VAL A 56 24.71 -13.43 -11.45
N LYS A 57 25.78 -13.22 -10.69
CA LYS A 57 25.73 -13.23 -9.21
C LYS A 57 24.78 -12.17 -8.63
N PRO A 58 24.88 -10.88 -8.98
CA PRO A 58 23.96 -9.87 -8.47
C PRO A 58 22.53 -10.07 -8.98
N LEU A 59 22.33 -10.62 -10.18
CA LEU A 59 21.00 -10.98 -10.67
C LEU A 59 20.35 -12.08 -9.81
N ILE A 60 21.08 -13.15 -9.49
CA ILE A 60 20.58 -14.21 -8.61
C ILE A 60 20.30 -13.65 -7.20
N ALA A 61 21.24 -12.88 -6.64
CA ALA A 61 21.09 -12.29 -5.31
C ALA A 61 19.87 -11.35 -5.23
N SER A 62 19.69 -10.49 -6.22
CA SER A 62 18.52 -9.59 -6.30
C SER A 62 17.22 -10.36 -6.53
N GLY A 63 17.23 -11.48 -7.26
CA GLY A 63 16.09 -12.38 -7.42
C GLY A 63 15.64 -13.03 -6.11
N ILE A 64 16.60 -13.52 -5.31
CA ILE A 64 16.33 -14.08 -3.97
C ILE A 64 15.76 -12.98 -3.05
N ALA A 65 16.40 -11.80 -3.02
CA ALA A 65 15.94 -10.67 -2.22
C ALA A 65 14.52 -10.23 -2.64
N LEU A 66 14.22 -10.23 -3.93
CA LEU A 66 12.90 -9.92 -4.47
C LEU A 66 11.84 -10.90 -3.95
N ALA A 67 12.11 -12.22 -3.99
CA ALA A 67 11.19 -13.24 -3.50
C ALA A 67 10.94 -13.13 -1.98
N VAL A 68 12.01 -12.94 -1.19
CA VAL A 68 11.92 -12.79 0.26
C VAL A 68 11.13 -11.53 0.64
N THR A 69 11.45 -10.39 0.02
CA THR A 69 10.77 -9.13 0.29
C THR A 69 9.31 -9.14 -0.19
N TRP A 70 9.01 -9.83 -1.30
CA TRP A 70 7.63 -10.05 -1.75
C TRP A 70 6.81 -10.78 -0.67
N LEU A 71 7.35 -11.88 -0.14
CA LEU A 71 6.68 -12.70 0.88
C LEU A 71 6.44 -11.90 2.16
N ILE A 72 7.45 -11.19 2.66
CA ILE A 72 7.33 -10.34 3.85
C ILE A 72 6.28 -9.23 3.59
N SER A 73 6.37 -8.54 2.45
CA SER A 73 5.42 -7.49 2.07
C SER A 73 3.99 -8.02 1.98
N PHE A 74 3.79 -9.22 1.42
CA PHE A 74 2.49 -9.87 1.32
C PHE A 74 1.85 -10.08 2.70
N PHE A 75 2.57 -10.70 3.65
CA PHE A 75 2.04 -10.93 4.99
C PHE A 75 1.78 -9.63 5.75
N ARG A 76 2.65 -8.63 5.60
CA ARG A 76 2.47 -7.32 6.25
C ARG A 76 1.25 -6.59 5.68
N ARG A 77 1.07 -6.56 4.36
CA ARG A 77 -0.13 -6.00 3.71
C ARG A 77 -1.40 -6.76 4.09
N ARG A 78 -1.34 -8.10 4.23
CA ARG A 78 -2.47 -8.93 4.69
C ARG A 78 -2.85 -8.65 6.15
N SER A 79 -1.86 -8.31 7.00
CA SER A 79 -2.09 -7.97 8.40
C SER A 79 -2.71 -6.59 8.61
N ALA A 80 -2.52 -5.65 7.66
CA ALA A 80 -3.17 -4.35 7.67
C ALA A 80 -4.65 -4.49 7.28
N ARG A 81 -5.51 -4.64 8.29
CA ARG A 81 -6.96 -4.81 8.12
C ARG A 81 -7.72 -3.51 8.30
N CYS A 82 -8.79 -3.33 7.54
CA CYS A 82 -9.75 -2.26 7.74
C CYS A 82 -10.44 -2.41 9.11
N PRO A 83 -10.51 -1.35 9.94
CA PRO A 83 -11.15 -1.46 11.26
C PRO A 83 -12.65 -1.75 11.17
N LEU A 84 -13.31 -1.37 10.07
CA LEU A 84 -14.74 -1.56 9.84
C LEU A 84 -15.05 -2.96 9.27
N CYS A 85 -14.63 -3.23 8.04
CA CYS A 85 -14.99 -4.47 7.34
C CYS A 85 -13.99 -5.62 7.51
N LYS A 86 -12.89 -5.41 8.26
CA LYS A 86 -11.80 -6.39 8.50
C LYS A 86 -11.06 -6.92 7.25
N GLY A 87 -11.47 -6.53 6.04
CA GLY A 87 -10.74 -6.84 4.81
C GLY A 87 -9.39 -6.13 4.73
N SER A 88 -8.48 -6.61 3.87
CA SER A 88 -7.12 -6.08 3.70
C SER A 88 -7.07 -5.02 2.59
N PRO A 89 -7.21 -3.72 2.87
CA PRO A 89 -7.26 -2.67 1.84
C PRO A 89 -5.97 -2.51 1.03
N LEU A 90 -4.85 -3.10 1.45
CA LEU A 90 -3.57 -3.04 0.74
C LEU A 90 -3.32 -4.24 -0.17
N LEU A 91 -4.20 -5.25 -0.13
CA LEU A 91 -4.09 -6.47 -0.90
C LEU A 91 -5.41 -6.75 -1.60
N ASP A 92 -5.37 -6.87 -2.93
CA ASP A 92 -6.51 -7.21 -3.75
C ASP A 92 -6.78 -8.72 -3.63
N THR A 93 -7.81 -9.11 -2.87
CA THR A 93 -8.15 -10.52 -2.64
C THR A 93 -9.19 -11.04 -3.62
N GLY A 94 -9.51 -10.28 -4.67
CA GLY A 94 -10.54 -10.65 -5.66
C GLY A 94 -11.99 -10.53 -5.15
N ALA A 95 -12.21 -10.10 -3.90
CA ALA A 95 -13.55 -9.85 -3.40
C ALA A 95 -14.21 -8.66 -4.11
N VAL A 96 -15.54 -8.64 -4.15
CA VAL A 96 -16.32 -7.58 -4.80
C VAL A 96 -15.92 -6.23 -4.23
N LYS A 97 -15.51 -5.33 -5.14
CA LYS A 97 -15.04 -4.00 -4.79
C LYS A 97 -16.23 -3.05 -4.69
N HIS A 98 -16.16 -2.16 -3.72
CA HIS A 98 -17.15 -1.10 -3.56
C HIS A 98 -17.17 -0.19 -4.79
N SER A 99 -18.34 0.30 -5.19
CA SER A 99 -18.50 1.23 -6.33
C SER A 99 -17.65 2.50 -6.19
N LYS A 100 -17.43 2.94 -4.93
CA LYS A 100 -16.59 4.08 -4.56
C LYS A 100 -15.09 3.75 -4.40
N ALA A 101 -14.64 2.55 -4.75
CA ALA A 101 -13.22 2.20 -4.67
C ALA A 101 -12.42 2.97 -5.73
N SER A 102 -11.35 3.65 -5.30
CA SER A 102 -10.47 4.37 -6.21
C SER A 102 -9.44 3.43 -6.82
N ARG A 103 -9.20 3.58 -8.13
CA ARG A 103 -8.15 2.89 -8.87
C ARG A 103 -7.41 3.90 -9.75
N LEU A 104 -6.12 4.10 -9.49
CA LEU A 104 -5.24 4.84 -10.38
C LEU A 104 -4.77 3.87 -11.48
N ARG A 105 -5.26 4.00 -12.71
CA ARG A 105 -4.77 3.19 -13.83
C ARG A 105 -3.33 3.62 -14.16
N PRO A 106 -2.40 2.68 -14.45
CA PRO A 106 -2.60 1.25 -14.72
C PRO A 106 -2.68 0.34 -13.47
N PHE A 107 -2.42 0.87 -12.27
CA PHE A 107 -2.33 0.10 -11.03
C PHE A 107 -3.66 -0.50 -10.55
N ASN A 108 -3.60 -1.50 -9.67
CA ASN A 108 -4.78 -2.07 -9.00
C ASN A 108 -5.21 -1.23 -7.78
N CYS A 109 -6.35 -1.57 -7.17
CA CYS A 109 -6.88 -0.82 -6.01
C CYS A 109 -5.97 -0.91 -4.79
N GLY A 110 -5.35 -2.06 -4.53
CA GLY A 110 -4.41 -2.23 -3.41
C GLY A 110 -3.17 -1.35 -3.55
N THR A 111 -2.56 -1.34 -4.74
CA THR A 111 -1.42 -0.46 -5.06
C THR A 111 -1.84 1.01 -5.00
N THR A 112 -3.03 1.36 -5.49
CA THR A 112 -3.56 2.73 -5.36
C THR A 112 -3.68 3.14 -3.89
N ALA A 113 -4.14 2.24 -3.01
CA ALA A 113 -4.18 2.50 -1.57
C ALA A 113 -2.77 2.65 -0.97
N VAL A 114 -1.81 1.83 -1.38
CA VAL A 114 -0.39 1.96 -0.96
C VAL A 114 0.16 3.34 -1.33
N LEU A 115 -0.04 3.79 -2.58
CA LEU A 115 0.41 5.10 -3.04
C LEU A 115 -0.29 6.24 -2.28
N GLY A 116 -1.60 6.11 -2.04
CA GLY A 116 -2.35 7.08 -1.25
C GLY A 116 -1.80 7.23 0.18
N ILE A 117 -1.45 6.12 0.83
CA ILE A 117 -0.84 6.17 2.17
C ILE A 117 0.55 6.79 2.09
N LEU A 118 1.36 6.38 1.10
CA LEU A 118 2.73 6.85 0.94
C LEU A 118 2.80 8.37 0.74
N PHE A 119 2.00 8.91 -0.17
CA PHE A 119 2.08 10.32 -0.56
C PHE A 119 1.14 11.23 0.24
N LEU A 120 -0.04 10.74 0.61
CA LEU A 120 -1.11 11.56 1.21
C LEU A 120 -1.46 11.13 2.64
N ASN A 121 -0.84 10.07 3.16
CA ASN A 121 -1.22 9.44 4.44
C ASN A 121 -2.72 9.11 4.53
N ARG A 122 -3.36 8.85 3.37
CA ARG A 122 -4.80 8.63 3.26
C ARG A 122 -5.08 7.47 2.32
N PHE A 123 -6.12 6.69 2.61
CA PHE A 123 -6.60 5.68 1.67
C PHE A 123 -8.09 5.49 1.78
N ARG A 124 -8.68 4.88 0.76
CA ARG A 124 -10.06 4.42 0.79
C ARG A 124 -10.07 2.91 0.77
N CYS A 125 -10.78 2.29 1.71
CA CYS A 125 -10.90 0.83 1.71
C CYS A 125 -11.65 0.38 0.45
N MET A 126 -11.05 -0.53 -0.33
CA MET A 126 -11.65 -1.00 -1.57
C MET A 126 -12.92 -1.85 -1.37
N TYR A 127 -13.14 -2.41 -0.18
CA TYR A 127 -14.27 -3.30 0.12
C TYR A 127 -15.48 -2.55 0.69
N CYS A 128 -15.29 -1.70 1.70
CA CYS A 128 -16.38 -0.92 2.30
C CYS A 128 -16.49 0.52 1.80
N GLY A 129 -15.60 0.95 0.91
CA GLY A 129 -15.61 2.31 0.35
C GLY A 129 -15.31 3.44 1.33
N THR A 130 -15.04 3.16 2.62
CA THR A 130 -14.83 4.20 3.62
C THR A 130 -13.43 4.83 3.49
N PRO A 131 -13.31 6.17 3.47
CA PRO A 131 -12.02 6.87 3.48
C PRO A 131 -11.42 6.91 4.90
N PHE A 132 -10.11 6.71 4.98
CA PHE A 132 -9.31 6.74 6.19
C PHE A 132 -8.13 7.71 6.03
N ASP A 133 -7.79 8.38 7.14
CA ASP A 133 -6.66 9.29 7.25
C ASP A 133 -5.78 8.84 8.42
N LEU A 134 -4.51 8.54 8.14
CA LEU A 134 -3.53 8.07 9.13
C LEU A 134 -2.90 9.22 9.93
N GLN A 135 -2.97 10.45 9.45
CA GLN A 135 -2.53 11.64 10.18
C GLN A 135 -3.58 12.10 11.20
N LYS A 136 -4.86 11.82 10.94
CA LYS A 136 -5.94 12.22 11.85
C LYS A 136 -5.81 11.50 13.20
N ARG A 137 -5.58 12.29 14.26
CA ARG A 137 -5.54 11.78 15.65
C ARG A 137 -6.84 11.06 16.01
N SER A 138 -6.70 9.91 16.65
CA SER A 138 -7.86 9.16 17.16
C SER A 138 -8.65 10.01 18.16
N ALA A 139 -9.94 9.73 18.33
CA ALA A 139 -10.74 10.44 19.33
C ALA A 139 -10.19 10.26 20.76
N VAL A 140 -9.65 9.07 21.04
CA VAL A 140 -9.00 8.75 22.33
C VAL A 140 -7.78 9.63 22.57
N GLU A 141 -6.91 9.76 21.57
CA GLU A 141 -5.71 10.62 21.65
C GLU A 141 -6.09 12.09 21.89
N ARG A 142 -7.15 12.55 21.22
CA ARG A 142 -7.66 13.93 21.41
C ARG A 142 -8.15 14.16 22.84
N ARG A 143 -8.88 13.20 23.42
CA ARG A 143 -9.35 13.31 24.81
C ARG A 143 -8.20 13.29 25.82
N ARG A 144 -7.17 12.47 25.62
CA ARG A 144 -5.98 12.45 26.48
C ARG A 144 -5.22 13.77 26.45
N GLY A 145 -5.08 14.38 25.27
CA GLY A 145 -4.43 15.69 25.15
C GLY A 145 -5.17 16.81 25.88
N GLN A 146 -6.50 16.70 26.06
CA GLN A 146 -7.31 17.67 26.79
C GLN A 146 -7.31 17.46 28.31
N ALA A 147 -7.05 16.24 28.79
CA ALA A 147 -7.00 15.94 30.22
C ALA A 147 -5.65 16.30 30.88
N ASN A 148 -4.62 16.59 30.07
CA ASN A 148 -3.30 17.02 30.52
C ASN A 148 -3.08 18.54 30.36
N GLN A 149 -4.13 19.29 30.05
CA GLN A 149 -4.15 20.76 30.03
C GLN A 149 -4.98 21.25 31.20
#